data_AF-A0A3A6MQL7-F1
#
_entry.id   AF-A0A3A6MQL7-F1
#
_cell.length_a   1.000
_cell.length_b   1.000
_cell.length_c   1.000
_cell.angle_alpha   90.00
_cell.angle_beta   90.00
_cell.angle_gamma   90.00
#
_symmetry.space_group_name_H-M   'P 1'
#
loop_
_entity.id
_entity.type
_entity.pdbx_description
1 polymer ?
#
loop_
_entity_poly.entity_id
_entity_poly.type
_entity_poly.pdbx_seq_one_letter_code
_entity_poly.pdbx_strand_id
1 'polypeptide(L)' 'MANRLAQEKSPYLLQHAHNPVDWYPWGDEAF' A
#
# COMPACT_ATOMS: atom_id res chain seq x y z
N MET A 1 -11.35 5.38 -3.40
CA MET A 1 -10.01 5.94 -3.10
C MET A 1 -9.07 4.76 -2.95
N ALA A 2 -7.91 4.73 -3.63
CA ALA A 2 -6.91 3.69 -3.43
C ALA A 2 -5.65 4.33 -2.82
N ASN A 3 -5.06 3.68 -1.82
CA ASN A 3 -3.83 4.12 -1.18
C ASN A 3 -2.60 3.67 -1.99
N ARG A 4 -1.40 3.94 -1.47
CA ARG A 4 -0.12 3.68 -2.18
C ARG A 4 0.15 2.20 -2.44
N LEU A 5 -0.48 1.29 -1.69
CA LEU A 5 -0.36 -0.14 -1.93
C LEU A 5 -0.91 -0.56 -3.30
N ALA A 6 -1.70 0.29 -3.98
CA ALA A 6 -2.17 0.04 -5.35
C ALA A 6 -1.04 -0.09 -6.39
N GLN A 7 0.18 0.37 -6.06
CA GLN A 7 1.37 0.29 -6.94
C GLN A 7 2.25 -0.94 -6.64
N GLU A 8 1.91 -1.71 -5.61
CA GLU A 8 2.69 -2.87 -5.20
C GLU A 8 2.44 -4.08 -6.11
N LYS A 9 3.43 -4.98 -6.17
CA LYS A 9 3.30 -6.25 -6.92
C LYS A 9 2.80 -7.40 -6.06
N SER A 10 2.87 -7.25 -4.74
CA SER A 10 2.43 -8.28 -3.80
C SER A 10 0.91 -8.40 -3.82
N PRO A 11 0.36 -9.60 -4.10
CA PRO A 11 -1.09 -9.81 -4.05
C PRO A 11 -1.69 -9.46 -2.68
N TYR A 12 -0.94 -9.68 -1.60
CA TYR A 12 -1.35 -9.33 -0.25
C TYR A 12 -1.48 -7.81 -0.06
N LEU A 13 -0.52 -7.02 -0.57
CA LEU A 13 -0.57 -5.56 -0.45
C LEU A 13 -1.69 -4.96 -1.31
N LEU A 14 -1.87 -5.51 -2.52
CA LEU A 14 -2.95 -5.10 -3.42
C LEU A 14 -4.35 -5.36 -2.84
N GLN A 15 -4.51 -6.44 -2.06
CA GLN A 15 -5.77 -6.71 -1.35
C GLN A 15 -6.17 -5.59 -0.38
N HIS A 16 -5.19 -4.81 0.11
CA HIS A 16 -5.38 -3.72 1.05
C HIS A 16 -5.32 -2.32 0.41
N ALA A 17 -5.20 -2.24 -0.92
CA ALA A 17 -5.08 -0.99 -1.66
C ALA A 17 -6.31 -0.07 -1.54
N HIS A 18 -7.48 -0.61 -1.20
CA HIS A 18 -8.74 0.15 -1.08
C HIS A 18 -9.18 0.39 0.36
N ASN A 19 -8.35 0.03 1.34
CA ASN A 19 -8.64 0.30 2.74
C ASN A 19 -8.75 1.82 2.98
N PRO A 20 -9.59 2.25 3.94
CA PRO A 20 -9.78 3.68 4.23
C PRO A 20 -8.55 4.33 4.88
N VAL A 21 -7.63 3.52 5.41
CA VAL A 21 -6.33 3.97 5.92
C VAL A 21 -5.37 4.13 4.75
N ASP A 22 -4.68 5.27 4.70
CA ASP A 22 -3.64 5.57 3.72
C ASP A 22 -2.36 4.81 4.07
N TRP A 23 -2.33 3.51 3.74
CA TRP A 23 -1.18 2.65 3.97
C TRP A 23 -0.03 2.97 3.02
N TYR A 24 1.18 2.89 3.55
CA TYR A 24 2.43 3.00 2.82
C TYR A 24 3.12 1.64 2.81
N PRO A 25 3.77 1.26 1.69
CA PRO A 25 4.66 0.12 1.71
C PRO A 25 5.85 0.40 2.63
N TRP A 26 6.41 -0.66 3.22
CA TRP A 26 7.66 -0.53 3.96
C TRP A 26 8.80 -0.24 2.97
N GLY A 27 9.61 0.78 3.23
CA GLY A 27 10.71 1.17 2.36
C GLY A 27 11.64 2.17 3.02
N ASP A 28 12.73 2.51 2.33
CA ASP A 28 13.77 3.42 2.85
C ASP A 28 13.24 4.83 3.13
N GLU A 29 12.13 5.24 2.51
CA GLU A 29 11.42 6.49 2.79
C GLU A 29 10.75 6.53 4.17
N ALA A 30 10.64 5.38 4.85
CA ALA A 30 10.03 5.27 6.18
C ALA A 30 11.05 5.45 7.33
N PHE A 31 12.35 5.54 7.03
CA PHE A 31 13.43 5.73 8.01
C PHE A 31 13.97 7.15 8.04
#